data_AF-A0A2K8VDX9-F1
#
_entry.id   AF-A0A2K8VDX9-F1
#
_cell.length_a   1.000
_cell.length_b   1.000
_cell.length_c   1.000
_cell.angle_alpha   90.00
_cell.angle_beta   90.00
_cell.angle_gamma   90.00
#
_symmetry.space_group_name_H-M   'P 1'
#
loop_
_entity.id
_entity.type
_entity.pdbx_description
1 polymer ?
#
loop_
_entity_poly.entity_id
_entity_poly.type
_entity_poly.pdbx_seq_one_letter_code
_entity_poly.pdbx_strand_id
1 'polypeptide(L)'
;MVKIKTNKKSLIRWKIYIDRARMYIGYVQFLMIGFVFLKAYQDSSIGKLIFDNILISIPILFIIFIGFALVLGRIDTVLGLREEELRNSSSSNPVMREMLSNMEEMKKELKRLKSEPYNDGKQ
;
A
#
# COMPACT_ATOMS: atom_id res chain seq x y z
N MET A 1 41.99 -13.40 8.30
CA MET A 1 40.66 -12.77 8.43
C MET A 1 39.90 -12.96 7.11
N VAL A 2 38.92 -13.86 7.08
CA VAL A 2 38.16 -14.19 5.85
C VAL A 2 37.21 -13.04 5.54
N LYS A 3 37.53 -12.22 4.53
CA LYS A 3 36.55 -11.28 3.93
C LYS A 3 35.51 -12.12 3.18
N ILE A 4 34.44 -12.49 3.87
CA ILE A 4 33.24 -13.02 3.24
C ILE A 4 32.77 -11.92 2.27
N LYS A 5 32.98 -12.12 0.96
CA LYS A 5 32.38 -11.30 -0.09
C LYS A 5 30.90 -11.62 -0.08
N THR A 6 30.17 -11.03 0.87
CA THR A 6 28.74 -11.22 1.01
C THR A 6 28.10 -10.82 -0.32
N ASN A 7 27.49 -11.78 -1.00
CA ASN A 7 26.83 -11.55 -2.27
C ASN A 7 25.60 -10.67 -2.01
N LYS A 8 25.79 -9.35 -2.02
CA LYS A 8 24.76 -8.34 -1.70
C LYS A 8 23.46 -8.60 -2.48
N LYS A 9 23.55 -9.04 -3.74
CA LYS A 9 22.40 -9.41 -4.57
C LYS A 9 21.61 -10.59 -3.97
N SER A 10 22.29 -11.59 -3.43
CA SER A 10 21.64 -12.74 -2.80
C SER A 10 20.92 -12.35 -1.50
N LEU A 11 21.55 -11.52 -0.66
CA LEU A 11 20.92 -11.01 0.57
C LEU A 11 19.67 -10.16 0.28
N ILE A 12 19.72 -9.30 -0.73
CA ILE A 12 18.57 -8.48 -1.13
C ILE A 12 17.41 -9.38 -1.59
N ARG A 13 17.67 -10.42 -2.38
CA ARG A 13 16.63 -11.38 -2.78
C ARG A 13 16.01 -12.08 -1.58
N TRP A 14 16.83 -12.60 -0.67
CA TRP A 14 16.34 -13.24 0.56
C TRP A 14 15.49 -12.31 1.41
N LYS A 15 15.90 -11.04 1.56
CA LYS A 15 15.09 -10.03 2.24
C LYS A 15 13.71 -9.89 1.59
N ILE A 16 13.64 -9.79 0.26
CA ILE A 16 12.37 -9.66 -0.47
C ILE A 16 11.48 -10.88 -0.23
N TYR A 17 12.02 -12.10 -0.24
CA TYR A 17 11.23 -13.31 0.03
C TYR A 17 10.70 -13.35 1.46
N ILE A 18 11.51 -12.98 2.45
CA ILE A 18 11.09 -12.92 3.85
C ILE A 18 9.99 -11.87 4.05
N ASP A 19 10.12 -10.71 3.38
CA ASP A 19 9.13 -9.64 3.45
C ASP A 19 7.78 -10.07 2.86
N ARG A 20 7.79 -10.73 1.70
CA ARG A 20 6.58 -11.33 1.10
C ARG A 20 5.98 -12.41 1.99
N ALA A 21 6.81 -13.28 2.56
CA ALA A 21 6.35 -14.33 3.47
C ALA A 21 5.67 -13.74 4.71
N ARG A 22 6.23 -12.67 5.29
CA ARG A 22 5.62 -11.95 6.42
C ARG A 22 4.23 -11.43 6.06
N MET A 23 4.08 -10.83 4.89
CA MET A 23 2.77 -10.35 4.41
C MET A 23 1.75 -11.51 4.31
N TYR A 24 2.16 -12.65 3.76
CA TYR A 24 1.29 -13.83 3.66
C TYR A 24 0.91 -14.41 5.02
N ILE A 25 1.84 -14.46 5.98
CA ILE A 25 1.55 -14.85 7.36
C ILE A 25 0.50 -13.92 7.97
N GLY A 26 0.60 -12.62 7.71
CA GLY A 26 -0.39 -11.63 8.15
C GLY A 26 -1.80 -11.94 7.63
N TYR A 27 -1.95 -12.33 6.36
CA TYR A 27 -3.26 -12.72 5.81
C TYR A 27 -3.82 -13.97 6.48
N VAL A 28 -2.99 -14.98 6.73
CA VAL A 28 -3.42 -16.20 7.45
C VAL A 28 -3.86 -15.85 8.87
N GLN A 29 -3.11 -14.97 9.55
CA GLN A 29 -3.42 -14.54 10.91
C GLN A 29 -4.73 -13.76 10.99
N PHE A 30 -4.98 -12.86 10.02
CA PHE A 30 -6.25 -12.13 9.92
C PHE A 30 -7.44 -13.09 9.79
N LEU A 31 -7.34 -14.11 8.93
CA LEU A 31 -8.39 -15.13 8.81
C LEU A 31 -8.58 -15.93 10.09
N MET A 32 -7.49 -16.34 10.76
CA MET A 32 -7.57 -17.04 12.04
C MET A 32 -8.28 -16.22 13.11
N ILE A 33 -7.99 -14.92 13.21
CA ILE A 33 -8.68 -14.03 14.16
C ILE A 33 -10.18 -14.02 13.86
N GLY A 34 -10.57 -13.90 12.58
CA GLY A 34 -11.98 -13.98 12.17
C GLY A 34 -12.65 -15.28 12.60
N PHE A 35 -11.98 -16.43 12.40
CA PHE A 35 -12.51 -17.73 12.83
C PHE A 35 -12.61 -17.87 14.35
N VAL A 36 -11.61 -17.41 15.09
CA VAL A 36 -11.63 -17.42 16.57
C VAL A 36 -12.76 -16.55 17.07
N PHE A 37 -12.95 -15.37 16.47
CA PHE A 37 -14.04 -14.47 16.82
C PHE A 37 -15.39 -15.13 16.55
N LEU A 38 -15.58 -15.73 15.36
CA LEU A 38 -16.81 -16.45 15.03
C LEU A 38 -17.11 -17.56 16.06
N LYS A 39 -16.10 -18.34 16.41
CA LYS A 39 -16.21 -19.43 17.38
C LYS A 39 -16.51 -18.93 18.80
N ALA A 40 -15.97 -17.78 19.20
CA ALA A 40 -16.26 -17.18 20.50
C ALA A 40 -17.74 -16.80 20.66
N TYR A 41 -18.45 -16.53 19.55
CA TYR A 41 -19.88 -16.23 19.55
C TYR A 41 -20.77 -17.44 19.26
N GLN A 42 -20.23 -18.67 19.17
CA GLN A 42 -20.96 -19.87 18.77
C GLN A 42 -22.22 -20.14 19.62
N ASP A 43 -22.16 -19.91 20.93
CA ASP A 43 -23.29 -20.16 21.84
C ASP A 43 -24.33 -19.02 21.89
N SER A 44 -24.02 -17.87 21.30
CA SER A 44 -24.95 -16.74 21.19
C SER A 44 -26.08 -17.07 20.20
N SER A 45 -27.26 -16.47 20.38
CA SER A 45 -28.39 -16.61 19.46
C SER A 45 -28.02 -16.31 18.00
N ILE A 46 -27.14 -15.34 17.78
CA ILE A 46 -26.62 -14.98 16.45
C ILE A 46 -25.63 -16.05 15.94
N GLY A 47 -24.77 -16.58 16.81
CA GLY A 47 -23.81 -17.62 16.44
C GLY A 47 -24.49 -18.91 16.05
N LYS A 48 -25.49 -19.38 16.81
CA LYS A 48 -26.26 -20.58 16.47
C LYS A 48 -26.92 -20.46 15.10
N LEU A 49 -27.55 -19.32 14.80
CA LEU A 49 -28.09 -19.02 13.46
C LEU A 49 -27.04 -19.14 12.35
N ILE A 50 -25.82 -18.68 12.60
CA ILE A 50 -24.72 -18.74 11.63
C ILE A 50 -24.21 -20.18 11.45
N PHE A 51 -23.97 -20.90 12.56
CA PHE A 51 -23.39 -22.24 12.54
C PHE A 51 -24.38 -23.32 12.09
N ASP A 52 -25.66 -23.22 12.42
CA ASP A 52 -26.69 -24.18 12.03
C ASP A 52 -26.95 -24.17 10.51
N ASN A 53 -26.73 -23.04 9.85
CA ASN A 53 -26.94 -22.86 8.41
C ASN A 53 -25.65 -22.41 7.69
N ILE A 54 -24.52 -23.03 7.99
CA ILE A 54 -23.19 -22.59 7.55
C ILE A 54 -23.08 -22.33 6.03
N LEU A 55 -23.76 -23.15 5.21
CA LEU A 55 -23.80 -23.03 3.76
C LEU A 55 -24.43 -21.73 3.25
N ILE A 56 -25.41 -21.19 3.97
CA ILE A 56 -26.13 -19.95 3.62
C ILE A 56 -25.53 -18.75 4.34
N SER A 57 -25.11 -18.94 5.59
CA SER A 57 -24.57 -17.89 6.43
C SER A 57 -23.22 -17.35 5.94
N ILE A 58 -22.35 -18.20 5.37
CA ILE A 58 -21.06 -17.77 4.81
C ILE A 58 -21.24 -16.74 3.66
N PRO A 59 -22.05 -17.00 2.62
CA PRO A 59 -22.35 -16.01 1.57
C PRO A 59 -22.90 -14.69 2.11
N ILE A 60 -23.86 -14.75 3.05
CA ILE A 60 -24.47 -13.56 3.64
C ILE A 60 -23.43 -12.73 4.41
N LEU A 61 -22.58 -13.39 5.19
CA LEU A 61 -21.51 -12.73 5.93
C LEU A 61 -20.51 -12.06 4.98
N PHE A 62 -20.24 -12.67 3.81
CA PHE A 62 -19.45 -12.04 2.75
C PHE A 62 -20.10 -10.77 2.18
N ILE A 63 -21.42 -10.78 1.94
CA ILE A 63 -22.14 -9.59 1.47
C ILE A 63 -22.07 -8.47 2.51
N ILE A 64 -22.30 -8.79 3.78
CA ILE A 64 -22.18 -7.83 4.89
C ILE A 64 -20.75 -7.30 4.97
N PHE A 65 -19.74 -8.16 4.83
CA PHE A 65 -18.34 -7.79 4.84
C PHE A 65 -17.99 -6.83 3.69
N ILE A 66 -18.48 -7.08 2.48
CA ILE A 66 -18.33 -6.17 1.34
C ILE A 66 -18.97 -4.81 1.66
N GLY A 67 -20.18 -4.80 2.23
CA GLY A 67 -20.84 -3.57 2.66
C GLY A 67 -20.00 -2.77 3.66
N PHE A 68 -19.48 -3.43 4.71
CA PHE A 68 -18.57 -2.82 5.67
C PHE A 68 -17.29 -2.30 5.02
N ALA A 69 -16.67 -3.06 4.12
CA ALA A 69 -15.46 -2.67 3.42
C ALA A 69 -15.69 -1.41 2.55
N LEU A 70 -16.84 -1.30 1.90
CA LEU A 70 -17.22 -0.10 1.13
C LEU A 70 -17.40 1.12 2.03
N VAL A 71 -18.03 0.95 3.20
CA VAL A 71 -18.21 2.03 4.19
C VAL A 71 -16.85 2.49 4.72
N LEU A 72 -15.97 1.57 5.11
CA LEU A 72 -14.61 1.89 5.55
C LEU A 72 -13.82 2.59 4.43
N GLY A 73 -13.88 2.09 3.20
CA GLY A 73 -13.21 2.73 2.06
C GLY A 73 -13.74 4.14 1.77
N ARG A 74 -15.04 4.40 2.02
CA ARG A 74 -15.60 5.75 1.93
C ARG A 74 -15.05 6.65 3.03
N ILE A 75 -14.94 6.16 4.26
CA ILE A 75 -14.35 6.90 5.39
C ILE A 75 -12.89 7.27 5.07
N ASP A 76 -12.07 6.32 4.61
CA ASP A 76 -10.68 6.58 4.22
C ASP A 76 -10.57 7.65 3.13
N THR A 77 -11.49 7.61 2.16
CA THR A 77 -11.55 8.60 1.08
C THR A 77 -11.93 9.99 1.59
N VAL A 78 -12.90 10.07 2.52
CA VAL A 78 -13.34 11.34 3.11
C VAL A 78 -12.27 11.94 4.01
N LEU A 79 -11.52 11.10 4.75
CA LEU A 79 -10.44 11.55 5.62
C LEU A 79 -9.16 11.93 4.85
N GLY A 80 -9.06 11.58 3.55
CA GLY A 80 -7.92 11.96 2.70
C GLY A 80 -6.60 11.26 3.02
N LEU A 81 -6.59 10.33 3.99
CA LEU A 81 -5.39 9.64 4.48
C LEU A 81 -4.60 8.97 3.34
N ARG A 82 -5.32 8.38 2.38
CA ARG A 82 -4.72 7.69 1.24
C ARG A 82 -3.89 8.61 0.35
N GLU A 83 -4.33 9.85 0.14
CA GLU A 83 -3.61 10.82 -0.70
C GLU A 83 -2.32 11.28 -0.01
N GLU A 84 -2.37 11.50 1.30
CA GLU A 84 -1.20 11.88 2.08
C GLU A 84 -0.17 10.75 2.17
N GLU A 85 -0.61 9.50 2.35
CA GLU A 85 0.25 8.31 2.32
C GLU A 85 0.95 8.16 0.97
N LEU A 86 0.21 8.31 -0.14
CA LEU A 86 0.76 8.24 -1.50
C LEU A 86 1.78 9.35 -1.76
N ARG A 87 1.50 10.58 -1.31
CA ARG A 87 2.42 11.71 -1.43
C ARG A 87 3.70 11.46 -0.66
N ASN A 88 3.59 11.00 0.60
CA ASN A 88 4.75 10.74 1.46
C ASN A 88 5.60 9.56 0.96
N SER A 89 4.95 8.50 0.44
CA SER A 89 5.62 7.37 -0.17
C SER A 89 6.40 7.79 -1.43
N SER A 90 5.79 8.65 -2.25
CA SER A 90 6.40 9.16 -3.48
C SER A 90 7.57 10.12 -3.20
N SER A 91 7.46 10.98 -2.18
CA SER A 91 8.57 11.86 -1.77
C SER A 91 9.74 11.11 -1.13
N SER A 92 9.46 9.95 -0.54
CA SER A 92 10.49 9.08 0.05
C SER A 92 11.23 8.22 -0.98
N ASN A 93 10.69 8.08 -2.20
CA ASN A 93 11.33 7.33 -3.26
C ASN A 93 12.50 8.15 -3.87
N PRO A 94 13.75 7.67 -3.79
CA PRO A 94 14.91 8.42 -4.24
C PRO A 94 14.87 8.74 -5.74
N VAL A 95 14.35 7.84 -6.56
CA VAL A 95 14.26 8.02 -8.02
C VAL A 95 13.22 9.08 -8.37
N MET A 96 12.07 9.06 -7.70
CA MET A 96 11.01 10.05 -7.91
C MET A 96 11.47 11.44 -7.50
N ARG A 97 12.18 11.55 -6.37
CA ARG A 97 12.74 12.81 -5.89
C ARG A 97 13.76 13.40 -6.88
N GLU A 98 14.63 12.56 -7.44
CA GLU A 98 15.59 12.97 -8.47
C GLU A 98 14.88 13.47 -9.73
N MET A 99 13.86 12.74 -10.22
CA MET A 99 13.03 13.19 -11.35
C MET A 99 12.38 14.55 -11.10
N LEU A 100 11.79 14.75 -9.91
CA LEU A 100 11.15 16.03 -9.55
C LEU A 100 12.17 17.18 -9.51
N SER A 101 13.36 16.95 -8.96
CA SER A 101 14.45 17.95 -8.94
C SER A 101 14.84 18.36 -10.35
N ASN A 102 15.06 17.36 -11.23
CA ASN A 102 15.45 17.60 -12.62
C ASN A 102 14.35 18.36 -13.38
N MET A 103 13.08 18.04 -13.13
CA MET A 103 11.94 18.78 -13.73
C MET A 103 11.88 20.24 -13.27
N GLU A 104 12.19 20.50 -12.00
CA GLU A 104 12.20 21.85 -11.46
C GLU A 104 13.35 22.69 -12.05
N GLU A 105 14.52 22.09 -12.22
CA GLU A 105 15.67 22.71 -12.91
C GLU A 105 15.33 23.04 -14.37
N MET A 106 14.79 22.09 -15.13
CA MET A 106 14.36 22.34 -16.52
C MET A 106 13.33 23.48 -16.61
N LYS A 107 12.39 23.55 -15.67
CA LYS A 107 11.38 24.63 -15.63
C LYS A 107 12.01 25.99 -15.34
N LYS A 108 13.04 26.06 -14.49
CA LYS A 108 13.80 27.28 -14.20
C LYS A 108 14.58 27.73 -15.43
N GLU A 109 15.23 26.81 -16.12
CA GLU A 109 15.95 27.10 -17.38
C GLU A 109 15.01 27.61 -18.47
N LEU A 110 13.88 26.94 -18.70
CA LEU A 110 12.87 27.41 -19.65
C LEU A 110 12.34 28.81 -19.33
N LYS A 111 12.13 29.12 -18.05
CA LYS A 111 11.68 30.45 -17.62
C LYS A 111 12.76 31.51 -17.87
N ARG A 112 14.03 31.17 -17.66
CA ARG A 112 15.17 32.04 -17.97
C ARG A 112 15.27 32.32 -19.47
N LEU A 113 15.22 31.27 -20.29
CA LEU A 113 15.25 31.38 -21.75
C LEU A 113 14.07 32.19 -22.30
N LYS A 114 12.90 32.12 -21.66
CA LYS A 114 11.72 32.93 -22.05
C LYS A 114 11.81 34.39 -21.59
N SER A 115 12.64 34.70 -20.60
CA SER A 115 12.80 36.06 -20.06
C SER A 115 14.02 36.81 -20.62
N GLU A 116 14.98 36.10 -21.22
CA GLU A 116 16.02 36.70 -22.04
C GLU A 116 15.41 37.05 -23.43
N PRO A 117 15.44 38.32 -23.88
CA PRO A 117 15.02 38.67 -25.23
C PRO A 117 15.94 37.95 -26.23
N TYR A 118 15.33 37.30 -27.23
CA TYR A 118 16.02 36.62 -28.31
C TYR A 118 16.98 37.59 -29.03
N ASN A 119 18.26 37.52 -28.69
CA ASN A 119 19.30 38.23 -29.40
C ASN A 119 19.76 37.32 -30.54
N ASP A 120 19.09 37.46 -31.69
CA ASP A 120 19.51 36.83 -32.94
C ASP A 120 20.91 37.35 -33.24
N GLY A 121 21.92 36.50 -33.04
CA GLY A 121 23.35 36.83 -33.12
C GLY A 121 23.78 37.21 -34.53
N LYS A 122 23.28 38.33 -35.06
CA LYS A 122 23.81 38.98 -36.24
C LYS A 122 24.91 39.93 -35.80
N GLN A 123 26.13 39.41 -35.82
CA GLN A 123 27.35 40.21 -35.99
C GLN A 123 27.34 40.86 -37.38
#